data_AF-A0A0J5QFR1-F1
#
_entry.id   AF-A0A0J5QFR1-F1
#
_cell.length_a   1.000
_cell.length_b   1.000
_cell.length_c   1.000
_cell.angle_alpha   90.00
_cell.angle_beta   90.00
_cell.angle_gamma   90.00
#
_symmetry.space_group_name_H-M   'P 1'
#
loop_
_entity.id
_entity.type
_entity.pdbx_description
1 polymer ?
#
loop_
_entity_poly.entity_id
_entity_poly.type
_entity_poly.pdbx_seq_one_letter_code
_entity_poly.pdbx_strand_id
1 'polypeptide(L)'
;MTFLTKIFRSPLAVATFTVLALGGTAQAQSNPYLGTISTFGLNFCPRGWAAADGQLLPINQNQSLYSLFGTYYGGDGRTTFGLPDLRGRRAISVGQGPGLSAYAQGQRGGIENLTLNDTELPTHNHIVNATNADGTKGGPGTDFLAVARFPNGDPINLYSEGPPNRQMDPGMISSTGGGRSFNIVDPYQVVEWCVATVGIFPPRN
;
A
#
# COMPACT_ATOMS: atom_id res chain seq x y z
N MET A 1 -73.58 -52.29 -58.67
CA MET A 1 -72.22 -52.69 -58.29
C MET A 1 -71.36 -51.44 -58.19
N THR A 2 -70.59 -51.34 -57.10
CA THR A 2 -69.44 -50.42 -56.86
C THR A 2 -69.77 -48.93 -56.63
N PHE A 3 -69.99 -48.45 -55.39
CA PHE A 3 -69.03 -48.01 -54.32
C PHE A 3 -68.00 -46.94 -54.74
N LEU A 4 -67.98 -45.76 -54.07
CA LEU A 4 -66.88 -45.20 -53.24
C LEU A 4 -67.02 -43.67 -52.94
N THR A 5 -67.36 -43.37 -51.67
CA THR A 5 -66.81 -42.37 -50.71
C THR A 5 -66.38 -40.93 -51.07
N LYS A 6 -67.06 -39.98 -50.39
CA LYS A 6 -66.67 -38.74 -49.66
C LYS A 6 -65.23 -38.18 -49.78
N ILE A 7 -65.09 -36.84 -49.72
CA ILE A 7 -64.36 -36.07 -48.67
C ILE A 7 -64.49 -34.54 -48.90
N PHE A 8 -64.93 -33.82 -47.86
CA PHE A 8 -64.93 -32.35 -47.72
C PHE A 8 -63.50 -31.79 -47.60
N ARG A 9 -63.19 -30.66 -48.25
CA ARG A 9 -61.94 -29.90 -48.02
C ARG A 9 -62.26 -28.57 -47.32
N SER A 10 -61.79 -28.41 -46.09
CA SER A 10 -61.66 -27.15 -45.35
C SER A 10 -60.17 -26.77 -45.30
N PRO A 11 -59.78 -25.49 -45.50
CA PRO A 11 -58.38 -25.10 -45.40
C PRO A 11 -58.00 -24.84 -43.94
N LEU A 12 -56.95 -25.52 -43.48
CA LEU A 12 -56.31 -25.32 -42.19
C LEU A 12 -55.42 -24.07 -42.26
N ALA A 13 -55.76 -23.02 -41.50
CA ALA A 13 -54.90 -21.85 -41.35
C ALA A 13 -53.78 -22.17 -40.34
N VAL A 14 -52.53 -22.17 -40.80
CA VAL A 14 -51.33 -22.30 -39.96
C VAL A 14 -51.05 -20.94 -39.33
N ALA A 15 -51.42 -20.76 -38.06
CA ALA A 15 -51.02 -19.60 -37.28
C ALA A 15 -49.57 -19.81 -36.79
N THR A 16 -48.62 -19.14 -37.41
CA THR A 16 -47.23 -19.06 -36.94
C THR A 16 -47.18 -18.19 -35.69
N PHE A 17 -47.06 -18.84 -34.52
CA PHE A 17 -46.82 -18.18 -33.25
C PHE A 17 -45.35 -17.71 -33.21
N THR A 18 -45.07 -16.46 -33.59
CA THR A 18 -43.79 -15.82 -33.30
C THR A 18 -43.71 -15.53 -31.82
N VAL A 19 -43.06 -16.42 -31.07
CA VAL A 19 -42.62 -16.14 -29.71
C VAL A 19 -41.52 -15.08 -29.81
N LEU A 20 -41.87 -13.83 -29.52
CA LEU A 20 -40.90 -12.76 -29.30
C LEU A 20 -40.19 -13.09 -27.98
N ALA A 21 -39.08 -13.82 -28.06
CA ALA A 21 -38.20 -14.01 -26.93
C ALA A 21 -37.64 -12.63 -26.54
N LEU A 22 -38.24 -12.03 -25.51
CA LEU A 22 -37.59 -11.00 -24.70
C LEU A 22 -36.38 -11.67 -24.08
N GLY A 23 -35.26 -11.66 -24.81
CA GLY A 23 -33.95 -12.05 -24.30
C GLY A 23 -33.60 -11.08 -23.17
N GLY A 24 -34.05 -11.40 -21.96
CA GLY A 24 -33.41 -10.86 -20.77
C GLY A 24 -31.96 -11.28 -20.88
N THR A 25 -31.07 -10.33 -21.14
CA THR A 25 -29.65 -10.57 -20.98
C THR A 25 -29.48 -10.99 -19.53
N ALA A 26 -29.26 -12.28 -19.30
CA ALA A 26 -28.84 -12.78 -18.01
C ALA A 26 -27.54 -12.06 -17.70
N GLN A 27 -27.62 -11.01 -16.87
CA GLN A 27 -26.44 -10.39 -16.30
C GLN A 27 -25.83 -11.49 -15.43
N ALA A 28 -24.79 -12.15 -15.94
CA ALA A 28 -24.00 -13.13 -15.20
C ALA A 28 -23.23 -12.51 -14.02
N GLN A 29 -23.49 -11.23 -13.72
CA GLN A 29 -22.97 -10.54 -12.57
C GLN A 29 -24.10 -10.43 -11.55
N SER A 30 -24.00 -11.18 -10.46
CA SER A 30 -24.76 -10.90 -9.24
C SER A 30 -24.59 -9.42 -8.90
N ASN A 31 -25.68 -8.69 -8.67
CA ASN A 31 -25.59 -7.32 -8.19
C ASN A 31 -24.69 -7.29 -6.94
N PRO A 32 -23.64 -6.44 -6.89
CA PRO A 32 -22.77 -6.37 -5.74
C PRO A 32 -23.55 -5.92 -4.52
N TYR A 33 -23.07 -6.25 -3.32
CA TYR A 33 -23.57 -5.58 -2.13
C TYR A 33 -23.18 -4.10 -2.17
N LEU A 34 -24.11 -3.23 -1.80
CA LEU A 34 -23.87 -1.80 -1.70
C LEU A 34 -22.68 -1.53 -0.76
N GLY A 35 -21.76 -0.65 -1.19
CA GLY A 35 -20.54 -0.34 -0.43
C GLY A 35 -19.41 -1.36 -0.58
N THR A 36 -19.57 -2.39 -1.41
CA THR A 36 -18.47 -3.31 -1.74
C THR A 36 -17.34 -2.54 -2.43
N ILE A 37 -16.10 -2.83 -2.01
CA ILE A 37 -14.90 -2.30 -2.62
C ILE A 37 -14.31 -3.39 -3.52
N SER A 38 -14.04 -3.07 -4.78
CA SER A 38 -13.46 -4.01 -5.75
C SER A 38 -12.40 -3.32 -6.59
N THR A 39 -11.42 -4.09 -7.04
CA THR A 39 -10.44 -3.64 -8.04
C THR A 39 -10.95 -3.87 -9.44
N PHE A 40 -10.58 -2.97 -10.35
CA PHE A 40 -10.86 -3.03 -11.78
C PHE A 40 -9.57 -2.80 -12.55
N GLY A 41 -9.34 -3.60 -13.60
CA GLY A 41 -8.24 -3.37 -14.55
C GLY A 41 -8.52 -2.24 -15.55
N LEU A 42 -9.64 -1.54 -15.39
CA LEU A 42 -10.04 -0.39 -16.20
C LEU A 42 -9.43 0.89 -15.63
N ASN A 43 -9.38 1.95 -16.42
CA ASN A 43 -8.97 3.29 -15.97
C ASN A 43 -10.15 4.16 -15.50
N PHE A 44 -11.31 3.55 -15.24
CA PHE A 44 -12.50 4.22 -14.74
C PHE A 44 -13.37 3.22 -13.96
N CYS A 45 -14.23 3.74 -13.09
CA CYS A 45 -15.25 2.95 -12.42
C CYS A 45 -16.51 2.82 -13.28
N PRO A 46 -17.02 1.60 -13.55
CA PRO A 46 -18.25 1.40 -14.31
C PRO A 46 -19.48 2.07 -13.66
N ARG A 47 -20.56 2.21 -14.43
CA ARG A 47 -21.82 2.78 -13.90
C ARG A 47 -22.31 2.00 -12.67
N GLY A 48 -22.74 2.71 -11.63
CA GLY A 48 -23.11 2.12 -10.34
C GLY A 48 -21.92 1.90 -9.39
N TRP A 49 -20.74 2.35 -9.79
CA TRP A 49 -19.54 2.40 -8.97
C TRP A 49 -18.96 3.81 -8.95
N ALA A 50 -18.13 4.09 -7.95
CA ALA A 50 -17.40 5.33 -7.81
C ALA A 50 -15.96 5.06 -7.36
N ALA A 51 -15.00 5.90 -7.78
CA ALA A 51 -13.60 5.73 -7.39
C ALA A 51 -13.41 5.84 -5.88
N ALA A 52 -12.56 4.97 -5.33
CA ALA A 52 -12.16 4.98 -3.92
C ALA A 52 -11.05 6.02 -3.68
N ASP A 53 -11.36 7.28 -4.00
CA ASP A 53 -10.44 8.42 -4.00
C ASP A 53 -10.66 9.40 -2.83
N GLY A 54 -11.44 9.01 -1.82
CA GLY A 54 -11.72 9.88 -0.68
C GLY A 54 -12.73 11.00 -0.93
N GLN A 55 -13.44 10.97 -2.06
CA GLN A 55 -14.43 11.99 -2.38
C GLN A 55 -15.60 12.01 -1.38
N LEU A 56 -16.15 13.20 -1.16
CA LEU A 56 -17.34 13.40 -0.33
C LEU A 56 -18.60 13.28 -1.19
N LEU A 57 -19.57 12.48 -0.74
CA LEU A 57 -20.86 12.32 -1.38
C LEU A 57 -21.97 12.93 -0.52
N PRO A 58 -23.01 13.51 -1.14
CA PRO A 58 -24.12 14.09 -0.41
C PRO A 58 -25.01 12.97 0.15
N ILE A 59 -25.35 13.07 1.44
CA ILE A 59 -26.13 12.06 2.18
C ILE A 59 -27.54 11.94 1.61
N ASN A 60 -28.16 13.06 1.22
CA ASN A 60 -29.53 13.09 0.71
C ASN A 60 -29.75 12.22 -0.53
N GLN A 61 -28.73 12.01 -1.36
CA GLN A 61 -28.79 11.17 -2.56
C GLN A 61 -28.27 9.74 -2.33
N ASN A 62 -27.59 9.48 -1.20
CA ASN A 62 -26.85 8.25 -0.95
C ASN A 62 -27.13 7.69 0.46
N GLN A 63 -28.36 7.84 0.96
CA GLN A 63 -28.74 7.49 2.32
C GLN A 63 -28.42 6.02 2.68
N SER A 64 -28.65 5.09 1.75
CA SER A 64 -28.36 3.67 1.94
C SER A 64 -26.87 3.37 2.05
N LEU A 65 -26.02 4.09 1.31
CA LEU A 65 -24.57 3.92 1.41
C LEU A 65 -24.03 4.57 2.69
N TYR A 66 -24.57 5.73 3.06
CA TYR A 66 -24.26 6.42 4.31
C TYR A 66 -24.60 5.56 5.54
N SER A 67 -25.71 4.82 5.55
CA SER A 67 -26.05 3.95 6.70
C SER A 67 -25.10 2.77 6.90
N LEU A 68 -24.28 2.45 5.88
CA LEU A 68 -23.22 1.44 5.97
C LEU A 68 -21.88 2.06 6.38
N PHE A 69 -21.49 3.16 5.74
CA PHE A 69 -20.16 3.77 5.92
C PHE A 69 -20.08 4.78 7.07
N GLY A 70 -21.21 5.38 7.45
CA GLY A 70 -21.24 6.50 8.39
C GLY A 70 -20.25 7.58 7.96
N THR A 71 -19.39 8.00 8.89
CA THR A 71 -18.35 9.01 8.67
C THR A 71 -16.93 8.42 8.78
N TYR A 72 -16.76 7.09 8.68
CA TYR A 72 -15.44 6.46 8.85
C TYR A 72 -14.37 7.00 7.91
N TYR A 73 -14.77 7.45 6.71
CA TYR A 73 -13.85 7.98 5.70
C TYR A 73 -13.94 9.50 5.51
N GLY A 74 -14.61 10.21 6.42
CA GLY A 74 -14.76 11.67 6.41
C GLY A 74 -16.20 12.16 6.18
N GLY A 75 -16.32 13.46 5.92
CA GLY A 75 -17.59 14.18 5.84
C GLY A 75 -18.08 14.70 7.19
N ASP A 76 -19.19 15.44 7.18
CA ASP A 76 -19.76 16.10 8.36
C ASP A 76 -20.85 15.26 9.06
N GLY A 77 -21.25 14.14 8.47
CA GLY A 77 -22.33 13.28 8.97
C GLY A 77 -23.72 13.92 8.97
N ARG A 78 -23.86 15.10 8.34
CA ARG A 78 -25.10 15.89 8.27
C ARG A 78 -25.53 16.09 6.82
N THR A 79 -24.63 16.58 6.00
CA THR A 79 -24.85 16.84 4.57
C THR A 79 -24.04 15.91 3.69
N THR A 80 -22.87 15.46 4.16
CA THR A 80 -21.91 14.68 3.39
C THR A 80 -21.26 13.56 4.20
N PHE A 81 -20.79 12.54 3.49
CA PHE A 81 -19.92 11.48 4.01
C PHE A 81 -18.84 11.13 3.00
N GLY A 82 -17.72 10.57 3.46
CA GLY A 82 -16.60 10.19 2.60
C GLY A 82 -16.65 8.76 2.07
N LEU A 83 -16.10 8.55 0.88
CA LEU A 83 -15.66 7.24 0.42
C LEU A 83 -14.26 6.90 0.94
N PRO A 84 -13.85 5.61 0.98
CA PRO A 84 -12.46 5.22 1.18
C PRO A 84 -11.51 5.94 0.21
N ASP A 85 -10.27 6.15 0.64
CA ASP A 85 -9.17 6.70 -0.17
C ASP A 85 -8.06 5.64 -0.20
N LEU A 86 -7.95 4.94 -1.33
CA LEU A 86 -6.99 3.83 -1.52
C LEU A 86 -5.83 4.20 -2.45
N ARG A 87 -5.73 5.47 -2.86
CA ARG A 87 -4.60 5.95 -3.67
C ARG A 87 -3.31 5.90 -2.86
N GLY A 88 -2.29 5.20 -3.38
CA GLY A 88 -1.01 5.00 -2.68
C GLY A 88 -1.11 4.15 -1.42
N ARG A 89 -2.19 3.36 -1.25
CA ARG A 89 -2.47 2.64 0.00
C ARG A 89 -2.79 1.17 -0.25
N ARG A 90 -2.33 0.34 0.68
CA ARG A 90 -2.68 -1.08 0.76
C ARG A 90 -3.81 -1.26 1.76
N ALA A 91 -4.86 -1.99 1.37
CA ALA A 91 -5.94 -2.35 2.28
C ALA A 91 -5.44 -3.34 3.34
N ILE A 92 -5.85 -3.12 4.59
CA ILE A 92 -5.60 -4.02 5.73
C ILE A 92 -6.91 -4.27 6.48
N SER A 93 -7.01 -5.40 7.18
CA SER A 93 -8.23 -5.74 7.93
C SER A 93 -8.39 -4.87 9.17
N VAL A 94 -9.64 -4.55 9.51
CA VAL A 94 -10.02 -3.93 10.77
C VAL A 94 -9.79 -4.90 11.94
N GLY A 95 -9.57 -4.34 13.13
CA GLY A 95 -9.48 -5.07 14.40
C GLY A 95 -8.05 -5.31 14.87
N GLN A 96 -7.91 -6.20 15.85
CA GLN A 96 -6.63 -6.58 16.43
C GLN A 96 -6.49 -8.11 16.39
N GLY A 97 -5.48 -8.60 15.67
CA GLY A 97 -5.07 -10.01 15.73
C GLY A 97 -4.12 -10.29 16.90
N PRO A 98 -3.96 -11.56 17.33
CA PRO A 98 -2.99 -11.92 18.37
C PRO A 98 -1.57 -11.48 17.99
N GLY A 99 -0.94 -10.64 18.84
CA GLY A 99 0.40 -10.09 18.59
C GLY A 99 0.47 -9.02 17.49
N LEU A 100 -0.67 -8.57 16.95
CA LEU A 100 -0.75 -7.51 15.94
C LEU A 100 -1.25 -6.20 16.54
N SER A 101 -1.02 -5.12 15.80
CA SER A 101 -1.59 -3.80 16.09
C SER A 101 -3.10 -3.79 15.88
N ALA A 102 -3.80 -2.92 16.62
CA ALA A 102 -5.21 -2.66 16.44
C ALA A 102 -5.43 -1.60 15.35
N TYR A 103 -6.31 -1.87 14.39
CA TYR A 103 -6.66 -0.94 13.33
C TYR A 103 -8.16 -0.62 13.34
N ALA A 104 -8.50 0.66 13.38
CA ALA A 104 -9.88 1.12 13.29
C ALA A 104 -10.35 1.23 11.83
N GLN A 105 -11.64 1.03 11.57
CA GLN A 105 -12.21 1.21 10.24
C GLN A 105 -12.00 2.66 9.77
N GLY A 106 -11.51 2.85 8.54
CA GLY A 106 -11.25 4.17 7.98
C GLY A 106 -9.97 4.85 8.47
N GLN A 107 -9.23 4.22 9.40
CA GLN A 107 -7.91 4.70 9.80
C GLN A 107 -6.97 4.74 8.60
N ARG A 108 -6.28 5.88 8.43
CA ARG A 108 -5.20 6.05 7.44
C ARG A 108 -3.86 5.98 8.17
N GLY A 109 -2.88 5.33 7.56
CA GLY A 109 -1.54 5.18 8.13
C GLY A 109 -0.50 4.84 7.05
N GLY A 110 0.75 4.67 7.48
CA GLY A 110 1.88 4.42 6.58
C GLY A 110 2.40 5.68 5.87
N ILE A 111 3.60 5.52 5.29
CA ILE A 111 4.33 6.53 4.52
C ILE A 111 4.96 5.85 3.30
N GLU A 112 5.12 6.56 2.19
CA GLU A 112 5.75 6.02 0.97
C GLU A 112 7.27 6.27 0.93
N ASN A 113 7.71 7.33 1.60
CA ASN A 113 9.12 7.71 1.66
C ASN A 113 9.53 7.87 3.12
N LEU A 114 10.66 7.26 3.49
CA LEU A 114 11.25 7.31 4.82
C LEU A 114 12.57 8.06 4.74
N THR A 115 12.85 8.87 5.74
CA THR A 115 14.20 9.41 5.99
C THR A 115 14.65 8.85 7.32
N LEU A 116 15.69 8.01 7.30
CA LEU A 116 16.22 7.45 8.53
C LEU A 116 16.85 8.55 9.38
N ASN A 117 16.43 8.63 10.64
CA ASN A 117 17.07 9.45 11.65
C ASN A 117 17.94 8.59 12.59
N ASP A 118 18.77 9.24 13.41
CA ASP A 118 19.71 8.54 14.31
C ASP A 118 19.03 7.56 15.27
N THR A 119 17.75 7.78 15.63
CA THR A 119 17.00 6.87 16.51
C THR A 119 16.50 5.61 15.82
N GLU A 120 16.47 5.60 14.49
CA GLU A 120 16.06 4.46 13.67
C GLU A 120 17.26 3.58 13.26
N LEU A 121 18.48 3.97 13.65
CA LEU A 121 19.70 3.20 13.44
C LEU A 121 20.12 2.48 14.73
N PRO A 122 20.67 1.25 14.64
CA PRO A 122 21.31 0.62 15.80
C PRO A 122 22.39 1.54 16.37
N THR A 123 22.43 1.66 17.70
CA THR A 123 23.48 2.42 18.38
C THR A 123 24.84 1.85 18.02
N HIS A 124 25.69 2.67 17.42
CA HIS A 124 27.06 2.34 17.05
C HIS A 124 27.95 3.55 17.32
N ASN A 125 29.26 3.32 17.42
CA ASN A 125 30.23 4.39 17.58
C ASN A 125 31.49 4.08 16.77
N HIS A 126 32.14 5.13 16.30
CA HIS A 126 33.43 5.06 15.64
C HIS A 126 34.47 5.60 16.62
N ILE A 127 35.49 4.78 16.89
CA ILE A 127 36.55 5.12 17.83
C ILE A 127 37.86 4.95 17.11
N VAL A 128 38.68 5.99 17.09
CA VAL A 128 40.07 5.87 16.64
C VAL A 128 40.94 5.68 17.87
N ASN A 129 41.53 4.50 17.96
CA ASN A 129 42.44 4.15 19.04
C ASN A 129 43.89 4.38 18.61
N ALA A 130 44.68 4.90 19.54
CA ALA A 130 46.09 5.17 19.42
C ALA A 130 46.85 4.65 20.65
N THR A 131 48.17 4.67 20.57
CA THR A 131 49.06 4.32 21.66
C THR A 131 49.94 5.51 22.05
N ASN A 132 50.18 5.67 23.34
CA ASN A 132 51.16 6.63 23.87
C ASN A 132 52.61 6.09 23.81
N ALA A 133 52.85 4.90 23.25
CA ALA A 133 54.19 4.41 23.00
C ALA A 133 54.91 5.28 21.96
N ASP A 134 56.25 5.24 21.97
CA ASP A 134 57.05 5.87 20.92
C ASP A 134 56.78 5.22 19.57
N GLY A 135 56.68 6.03 18.52
CA GLY A 135 56.65 5.57 17.15
C GLY A 135 57.96 4.86 16.79
N THR A 136 57.84 3.61 16.34
CA THR A 136 58.98 2.75 15.93
C THR A 136 58.84 2.21 14.51
N LYS A 137 57.70 2.48 13.87
CA LYS A 137 57.33 1.99 12.55
C LYS A 137 56.99 3.16 11.62
N GLY A 138 57.40 3.03 10.37
CA GLY A 138 57.20 4.05 9.32
C GLY A 138 55.82 4.02 8.65
N GLY A 139 54.93 3.09 9.01
CA GLY A 139 53.63 2.95 8.36
C GLY A 139 52.57 2.16 9.15
N PRO A 140 51.30 2.21 8.72
CA PRO A 140 50.13 1.80 9.51
C PRO A 140 49.83 0.30 9.64
N GLY A 141 50.58 -0.61 9.01
CA GLY A 141 50.26 -2.05 8.84
C GLY A 141 49.31 -2.70 9.87
N THR A 142 49.87 -3.35 10.89
CA THR A 142 49.12 -3.86 12.06
C THR A 142 49.31 -2.96 13.28
N ASP A 143 49.78 -1.73 13.06
CA ASP A 143 50.33 -0.84 14.07
C ASP A 143 49.35 0.29 14.40
N PHE A 144 49.38 0.79 15.63
CA PHE A 144 48.57 1.93 16.05
C PHE A 144 49.32 3.24 15.84
N LEU A 145 48.58 4.33 15.60
CA LEU A 145 49.14 5.69 15.66
C LEU A 145 49.78 5.91 17.04
N ALA A 146 50.98 6.49 17.02
CA ALA A 146 51.87 6.57 18.17
C ALA A 146 52.47 7.98 18.32
N VAL A 147 53.20 8.22 19.40
CA VAL A 147 53.90 9.50 19.61
C VAL A 147 55.00 9.65 18.57
N ALA A 148 54.97 10.75 17.81
CA ALA A 148 55.96 11.07 16.79
C ALA A 148 57.35 11.18 17.42
N ARG A 149 58.30 10.40 16.91
CA ARG A 149 59.71 10.47 17.33
C ARG A 149 60.59 10.78 16.13
N PHE A 150 61.55 11.67 16.32
CA PHE A 150 62.64 11.95 15.41
C PHE A 150 63.91 11.30 15.96
N PRO A 151 64.24 10.06 15.57
CA PRO A 151 65.57 9.54 15.84
C PRO A 151 66.53 10.28 14.92
N ASN A 152 67.37 11.16 15.46
CA ASN A 152 68.62 11.61 14.83
C ASN A 152 68.56 12.08 13.35
N GLY A 153 67.45 12.68 12.90
CA GLY A 153 67.30 13.21 11.54
C GLY A 153 66.67 12.25 10.51
N ASP A 154 66.24 11.06 10.94
CA ASP A 154 65.53 10.09 10.12
C ASP A 154 64.05 10.46 9.89
N PRO A 155 63.36 9.82 8.92
CA PRO A 155 61.91 9.95 8.75
C PRO A 155 61.16 9.70 10.06
N ILE A 156 60.12 10.51 10.33
CA ILE A 156 59.32 10.40 11.54
C ILE A 156 58.61 9.05 11.56
N ASN A 157 58.85 8.26 12.62
CA ASN A 157 58.02 7.09 12.90
C ASN A 157 56.76 7.54 13.65
N LEU A 158 55.60 7.16 13.12
CA LEU A 158 54.28 7.56 13.63
C LEU A 158 53.43 6.36 14.09
N TYR A 159 53.98 5.15 13.99
CA TYR A 159 53.25 3.92 14.26
C TYR A 159 54.02 3.00 15.22
N SER A 160 53.30 2.19 15.99
CA SER A 160 53.86 1.27 16.97
C SER A 160 52.98 0.04 17.18
N GLU A 161 53.60 -1.10 17.48
CA GLU A 161 52.94 -2.36 17.88
C GLU A 161 52.40 -2.32 19.33
N GLY A 162 52.67 -1.22 20.06
CA GLY A 162 52.17 -1.04 21.42
C GLY A 162 50.64 -1.11 21.50
N PRO A 163 50.05 -1.71 22.55
CA PRO A 163 48.61 -1.83 22.65
C PRO A 163 47.94 -0.46 22.66
N PRO A 164 46.71 -0.35 22.12
CA PRO A 164 45.96 0.90 22.14
C PRO A 164 45.61 1.25 23.59
N ASN A 165 45.96 2.46 24.02
CA ASN A 165 45.72 2.93 25.39
C ASN A 165 45.20 4.38 25.43
N ARG A 166 44.96 4.98 24.26
CA ARG A 166 44.34 6.30 24.10
C ARG A 166 43.30 6.27 22.99
N GLN A 167 42.20 6.98 23.22
CA GLN A 167 41.26 7.35 22.17
C GLN A 167 41.67 8.72 21.63
N MET A 168 41.72 8.84 20.31
CA MET A 168 41.99 10.12 19.64
C MET A 168 40.74 11.00 19.62
N ASP A 169 40.92 12.29 19.34
CA ASP A 169 39.83 13.27 19.29
C ASP A 169 38.75 12.82 18.27
N PRO A 170 37.45 12.81 18.64
CA PRO A 170 36.38 12.46 17.72
C PRO A 170 36.32 13.32 16.46
N GLY A 171 36.89 14.53 16.47
CA GLY A 171 36.99 15.40 15.29
C GLY A 171 37.83 14.81 14.14
N MET A 172 38.58 13.73 14.38
CA MET A 172 39.27 13.00 13.30
C MET A 172 38.34 12.17 12.41
N ILE A 173 37.11 11.93 12.85
CA ILE A 173 36.10 11.17 12.12
C ILE A 173 34.88 12.05 11.90
N SER A 174 34.41 12.13 10.67
CA SER A 174 33.15 12.80 10.34
C SER A 174 32.00 11.80 10.37
N SER A 175 30.82 12.22 10.83
CA SER A 175 29.60 11.46 10.59
C SER A 175 29.30 11.40 9.09
N THR A 176 28.75 10.28 8.64
CA THR A 176 28.31 10.09 7.25
C THR A 176 26.82 9.78 7.25
N GLY A 177 26.07 10.43 6.35
CA GLY A 177 24.62 10.31 6.25
C GLY A 177 24.03 11.62 5.73
N GLY A 178 23.35 11.57 4.58
CA GLY A 178 22.86 12.78 3.91
C GLY A 178 21.42 13.17 4.25
N GLY A 179 20.78 12.47 5.20
CA GLY A 179 19.35 12.65 5.49
C GLY A 179 18.46 12.51 4.26
N ARG A 180 18.87 11.72 3.26
CA ARG A 180 18.13 11.58 2.01
C ARG A 180 16.97 10.63 2.22
N SER A 181 15.79 11.09 1.84
CA SER A 181 14.62 10.23 1.82
C SER A 181 14.76 9.17 0.72
N PHE A 182 14.31 7.96 1.01
CA PHE A 182 14.19 6.88 0.04
C PHE A 182 12.79 6.30 0.07
N ASN A 183 12.37 5.78 -1.08
CA ASN A 183 11.07 5.16 -1.25
C ASN A 183 11.08 3.77 -0.58
N ILE A 184 10.03 3.45 0.19
CA ILE A 184 9.84 2.17 0.89
C ILE A 184 8.64 1.38 0.36
N VAL A 185 8.09 1.78 -0.78
CA VAL A 185 6.97 1.12 -1.42
C VAL A 185 7.46 -0.15 -2.10
N ASP A 186 6.84 -1.28 -1.73
CA ASP A 186 7.06 -2.57 -2.39
C ASP A 186 6.70 -2.50 -3.89
N PRO A 187 7.29 -3.31 -4.77
CA PRO A 187 6.84 -3.39 -6.17
C PRO A 187 5.32 -3.59 -6.28
N TYR A 188 4.66 -2.77 -7.09
CA TYR A 188 3.20 -2.74 -7.18
C TYR A 188 2.72 -2.64 -8.63
N GLN A 189 1.51 -3.15 -8.87
CA GLN A 189 0.74 -2.92 -10.08
C GLN A 189 -0.48 -2.08 -9.74
N VAL A 190 -0.64 -0.95 -10.43
CA VAL A 190 -1.79 -0.07 -10.24
C VAL A 190 -3.00 -0.67 -10.94
N VAL A 191 -4.11 -0.72 -10.21
CA VAL A 191 -5.47 -1.03 -10.67
C VAL A 191 -6.42 -0.03 -10.04
N GLU A 192 -7.55 0.21 -10.69
CA GLU A 192 -8.54 1.17 -10.20
C GLU A 192 -9.34 0.55 -9.05
N TRP A 193 -9.41 1.26 -7.92
CA TRP A 193 -10.25 0.86 -6.79
C TRP A 193 -11.59 1.55 -6.89
N CYS A 194 -12.66 0.77 -6.90
CA CYS A 194 -14.02 1.29 -7.00
C CYS A 194 -14.91 0.78 -5.87
N VAL A 195 -15.86 1.61 -5.48
CA VAL A 195 -16.89 1.32 -4.48
C VAL A 195 -18.25 1.24 -5.17
N ALA A 196 -19.01 0.17 -4.90
CA ALA A 196 -20.37 0.02 -5.40
C ALA A 196 -21.30 1.06 -4.76
N THR A 197 -21.77 2.02 -5.55
CA THR A 197 -22.76 3.05 -5.15
C THR A 197 -24.20 2.62 -5.46
N VAL A 198 -24.35 1.56 -6.27
CA VAL A 198 -25.61 0.89 -6.55
C VAL A 198 -25.43 -0.61 -6.33
N GLY A 199 -26.34 -1.24 -5.63
CA GLY A 199 -26.23 -2.66 -5.29
C GLY A 199 -27.33 -3.12 -4.34
N ILE A 200 -27.25 -4.38 -3.94
CA ILE A 200 -28.14 -4.97 -2.93
C ILE A 200 -27.71 -4.44 -1.56
N PHE A 201 -28.65 -3.91 -0.76
CA PHE A 201 -28.33 -3.53 0.61
C PHE A 201 -28.00 -4.79 1.43
N PRO A 202 -26.82 -4.89 2.08
CA PRO A 202 -26.42 -6.09 2.78
C PRO A 202 -27.26 -6.31 4.06
N PRO A 203 -27.87 -7.50 4.25
CA PRO A 203 -28.53 -7.83 5.51
C PRO A 203 -27.50 -7.99 6.63
N ARG A 204 -27.91 -7.68 7.87
CA ARG A 204 -27.05 -7.79 9.07
C ARG A 204 -27.36 -9.05 9.90
N ASN A 205 -28.12 -10.00 9.34
CA ASN A 205 -28.69 -11.16 10.01
C ASN A 205 -28.72 -12.40 9.12
#